data_AF-A0A4Y3VF69-F1
#
_entry.id   AF-A0A4Y3VF69-F1
#
_cell.length_a   1.000
_cell.length_b   1.000
_cell.length_c   1.000
_cell.angle_alpha   90.00
_cell.angle_beta   90.00
_cell.angle_gamma   90.00
#
_symmetry.space_group_name_H-M   'P 1'
#
loop_
_entity.id
_entity.type
_entity.pdbx_description
1 polymer ?
#
loop_
_entity_poly.entity_id
_entity_poly.type
_entity_poly.pdbx_seq_one_letter_code
_entity_poly.pdbx_strand_id
1 'polypeptide(L)'
;MVCDSPGVRSPPPLGRLTLWRMATCEVCGNNYGMTFEVHAQGAVHVFDCFACAIHRMAPICEHCRVQIIGQGVEVEGHWYCGAHCARAEGRVGIVDRV
;
A
#
# COMPACT_ATOMS: atom_id res chain seq x y z
N MET A 1 61.79 20.81 -15.12
CA MET A 1 60.98 19.67 -14.62
C MET A 1 59.54 20.13 -14.63
N VAL A 2 58.84 19.89 -15.74
CA VAL A 2 57.41 20.15 -15.90
C VAL A 2 56.68 18.88 -15.43
N CYS A 3 55.90 19.00 -14.36
CA CYS A 3 55.05 17.93 -13.86
C CYS A 3 53.74 17.94 -14.66
N ASP A 4 53.71 17.23 -15.78
CA ASP A 4 52.48 17.00 -16.54
C ASP A 4 51.73 15.83 -15.91
N SER A 5 50.72 16.13 -15.09
CA SER A 5 49.82 15.11 -14.55
C SER A 5 48.72 14.84 -15.58
N PRO A 6 48.54 13.59 -16.04
CA PRO A 6 47.46 13.28 -16.98
C PRO A 6 46.13 13.45 -16.27
N GLY A 7 45.33 14.39 -16.77
CA GLY A 7 44.00 14.69 -16.27
C GLY A 7 43.13 13.44 -16.23
N VAL A 8 42.77 13.02 -15.02
CA VAL A 8 41.61 12.16 -14.77
C VAL A 8 40.39 12.92 -15.29
N ARG A 9 39.93 12.56 -16.49
CA ARG A 9 38.61 12.95 -16.97
C ARG A 9 37.62 12.08 -16.21
N SER A 10 36.96 12.67 -15.21
CA SER A 10 35.81 12.06 -14.57
C SER A 10 34.81 11.63 -15.67
N PRO A 11 34.27 10.41 -15.62
CA PRO A 11 33.20 10.03 -16.53
C PRO A 11 32.03 11.01 -16.35
N PRO A 12 31.30 11.36 -17.43
CA PRO A 12 30.11 12.19 -17.28
C PRO A 12 29.13 11.51 -16.32
N PRO A 13 28.33 12.28 -15.55
CA PRO A 13 27.34 11.69 -14.68
C PRO A 13 26.44 10.81 -15.55
N LEU A 14 26.43 9.51 -15.28
CA LEU A 14 25.45 8.61 -15.86
C LEU A 14 24.10 9.23 -15.54
N GLY A 15 23.46 9.80 -16.56
CA GLY A 15 22.11 10.30 -16.48
C GLY A 15 21.30 9.20 -15.82
N ARG A 16 20.82 9.48 -14.62
CA ARG A 16 19.91 8.64 -13.87
C ARG A 16 18.60 8.65 -14.66
N LEU A 17 18.59 7.98 -15.81
CA LEU A 17 17.39 7.42 -16.39
C LEU A 17 16.94 6.44 -15.34
N THR A 18 16.04 6.94 -14.52
CA THR A 18 15.31 6.22 -13.51
C THR A 18 14.89 4.90 -14.15
N LEU A 19 15.58 3.81 -13.79
CA LEU A 19 14.99 2.48 -13.83
C LEU A 19 13.83 2.54 -12.84
N TRP A 20 12.74 3.21 -13.22
CA TRP A 20 11.43 2.92 -12.68
C TRP A 20 11.22 1.46 -13.03
N ARG A 21 11.49 0.58 -12.08
CA ARG A 21 11.05 -0.81 -12.16
C ARG A 21 9.55 -0.71 -12.38
N MET A 22 9.13 -0.93 -13.61
CA MET A 22 7.71 -1.00 -13.91
C MET A 22 7.26 -2.31 -13.30
N ALA A 23 6.54 -2.22 -12.18
CA ALA A 23 5.92 -3.37 -11.59
C ALA A 23 4.49 -3.45 -12.10
N THR A 24 3.96 -4.67 -12.13
CA THR A 24 2.59 -4.93 -12.57
C THR A 24 1.68 -4.92 -11.35
N CYS A 25 0.61 -4.12 -11.41
CA CYS A 25 -0.41 -4.14 -10.37
C CYS A 25 -1.07 -5.52 -10.30
N GLU A 26 -1.15 -6.09 -9.10
CA GLU A 26 -1.74 -7.42 -8.87
C GLU A 26 -3.25 -7.50 -9.18
N VAL A 27 -3.92 -6.35 -9.26
CA VAL A 27 -5.38 -6.28 -9.42
C VAL A 27 -5.79 -5.99 -10.85
N CYS A 28 -5.31 -4.89 -11.42
CA CYS A 28 -5.71 -4.43 -12.75
C CYS A 28 -4.73 -4.87 -13.87
N GLY A 29 -3.54 -5.38 -13.52
CA GLY A 29 -2.52 -5.78 -14.49
C GLY A 29 -1.81 -4.62 -15.18
N ASN A 30 -2.04 -3.37 -14.76
CA ASN A 30 -1.34 -2.21 -15.31
C ASN A 30 0.15 -2.28 -14.97
N ASN A 31 0.99 -1.95 -15.96
CA ASN A 31 2.43 -1.85 -15.77
C ASN A 31 2.82 -0.38 -15.62
N TYR A 32 3.21 0.01 -14.41
CA TYR A 32 3.41 1.42 -14.09
C TYR A 32 4.69 1.67 -13.32
N GLY A 33 5.39 2.75 -13.66
CA GLY A 33 6.68 3.07 -13.05
C GLY A 33 6.59 3.63 -11.63
N MET A 34 5.40 4.04 -11.19
CA MET A 34 5.12 4.52 -9.84
C MET A 34 4.23 3.55 -9.04
N THR A 35 4.28 2.26 -9.36
CA THR A 35 3.74 1.24 -8.45
C THR A 35 4.39 1.32 -7.08
N PHE A 36 3.65 0.91 -6.06
CA PHE A 36 4.12 0.85 -4.67
C PHE A 36 3.85 -0.53 -4.08
N GLU A 37 4.62 -0.85 -3.04
CA GLU A 37 4.49 -2.09 -2.28
C GLU A 37 3.73 -1.86 -0.98
N VAL A 38 2.87 -2.80 -0.62
CA VAL A 38 2.26 -2.90 0.71
C VAL A 38 2.77 -4.18 1.36
N HIS A 39 3.47 -4.04 2.49
CA HIS A 39 3.99 -5.15 3.27
C HIS A 39 3.03 -5.40 4.44
N ALA A 40 2.20 -6.44 4.35
CA ALA A 40 1.18 -6.75 5.34
C ALA A 40 0.82 -8.24 5.33
N GLN A 41 0.30 -8.75 6.46
CA GLN A 41 -0.18 -10.15 6.58
C GLN A 41 0.88 -11.21 6.17
N GLY A 42 2.17 -10.89 6.34
CA GLY A 42 3.27 -11.77 5.96
C GLY A 42 3.56 -11.85 4.46
N ALA A 43 2.93 -11.00 3.64
CA ALA A 43 3.13 -10.92 2.20
C ALA A 43 3.53 -9.50 1.77
N VAL A 44 4.13 -9.42 0.59
CA VAL A 44 4.40 -8.16 -0.11
C VAL A 44 3.48 -8.10 -1.31
N HIS A 45 2.70 -7.02 -1.41
CA HIS A 45 1.76 -6.80 -2.50
C HIS A 45 2.14 -5.57 -3.31
N VAL A 46 1.95 -5.62 -4.63
CA VAL A 46 2.27 -4.53 -5.56
C VAL A 46 1.00 -3.94 -6.20
N PHE A 47 0.84 -2.61 -6.09
CA PHE A 47 -0.29 -1.89 -6.68
C PHE A 47 0.14 -0.62 -7.40
N ASP A 48 -0.67 -0.17 -8.36
CA ASP A 48 -0.47 1.09 -9.09
C ASP A 48 -1.30 2.25 -8.50
N CYS A 49 -2.31 1.96 -7.68
CA CYS A 49 -3.15 2.95 -7.03
C CYS A 49 -3.76 2.41 -5.73
N PHE A 50 -4.18 3.32 -4.84
CA PHE A 50 -4.83 2.95 -3.58
C PHE A 50 -6.17 2.24 -3.79
N ALA A 51 -6.90 2.54 -4.86
CA ALA A 51 -8.16 1.85 -5.15
C ALA A 51 -7.95 0.34 -5.35
N CYS A 52 -6.92 -0.06 -6.09
CA CYS A 52 -6.54 -1.47 -6.27
C CYS A 52 -6.09 -2.10 -4.95
N ALA A 53 -5.25 -1.40 -4.18
CA ALA A 53 -4.78 -1.89 -2.88
C ALA A 53 -5.96 -2.14 -1.92
N ILE A 54 -6.85 -1.15 -1.77
CA ILE A 54 -8.05 -1.20 -0.93
C ILE A 54 -8.98 -2.32 -1.40
N HIS A 55 -9.25 -2.43 -2.70
CA HIS A 55 -10.09 -3.49 -3.25
C HIS A 55 -9.59 -4.90 -2.92
N ARG A 56 -8.26 -5.11 -2.95
CA ARG A 56 -7.66 -6.42 -2.69
C ARG A 56 -7.53 -6.74 -1.20
N MET A 57 -7.21 -5.74 -0.39
CA MET A 57 -6.70 -5.94 0.97
C MET A 57 -7.67 -5.51 2.08
N ALA A 58 -8.59 -4.58 1.83
CA ALA A 58 -9.46 -4.07 2.87
C ALA A 58 -10.51 -5.12 3.27
N PRO A 59 -10.67 -5.42 4.57
CA PRO A 59 -11.75 -6.29 5.03
C PRO A 59 -13.10 -5.63 4.75
N ILE A 60 -14.14 -6.45 4.61
CA ILE A 60 -15.50 -5.99 4.34
C ILE A 60 -16.28 -5.99 5.64
N CYS A 61 -16.95 -4.86 5.94
CA CYS A 61 -17.85 -4.78 7.08
C CYS A 61 -19.00 -5.79 6.92
N GLU A 62 -19.20 -6.64 7.92
CA GLU A 62 -20.23 -7.69 7.85
C GLU A 62 -21.65 -7.14 7.86
N HIS A 63 -21.87 -5.96 8.47
CA HIS A 63 -23.17 -5.29 8.52
C HIS A 63 -23.49 -4.50 7.24
N CYS A 64 -22.71 -3.45 6.93
CA CYS A 64 -23.03 -2.52 5.85
C CYS A 64 -22.28 -2.79 4.53
N ARG A 65 -21.45 -3.83 4.48
CA ARG A 65 -20.74 -4.30 3.27
C ARG A 65 -19.74 -3.32 2.65
N VAL A 66 -19.43 -2.22 3.32
CA VAL A 66 -18.37 -1.30 2.88
C VAL A 66 -16.99 -1.89 3.13
N GLN A 67 -16.01 -1.49 2.33
CA GLN A 67 -14.61 -1.79 2.59
C GLN A 67 -14.11 -0.94 3.77
N ILE A 68 -13.47 -1.59 4.73
CA ILE A 68 -12.95 -0.95 5.94
C ILE A 68 -11.57 -0.36 5.61
N ILE A 69 -11.55 0.95 5.33
CA ILE A 69 -10.34 1.71 4.97
C ILE A 69 -9.78 2.53 6.15
N GLY A 70 -10.59 2.73 7.19
CA GLY A 70 -10.22 3.44 8.41
C GLY A 70 -10.04 2.49 9.60
N GLN A 71 -10.17 3.02 10.81
CA GLN A 71 -10.07 2.23 12.03
C GLN A 71 -11.35 1.42 12.26
N GLY A 72 -11.39 0.21 11.69
CA GLY A 72 -12.46 -0.76 11.96
C GLY A 72 -12.36 -1.37 13.35
N VAL A 73 -13.35 -2.20 13.68
CA VAL A 73 -13.37 -2.99 14.91
C VAL A 73 -13.46 -4.47 14.56
N GLU A 74 -12.60 -5.26 15.20
CA GLU A 74 -12.65 -6.72 15.16
C GLU A 74 -13.22 -7.24 16.48
N VAL A 75 -14.22 -8.13 16.41
CA VAL A 75 -14.89 -8.69 17.59
C VAL A 75 -15.12 -10.17 17.36
N GLU A 76 -14.44 -11.02 18.11
CA GLU A 76 -14.59 -12.48 18.00
C GLU A 76 -14.39 -13.01 16.56
N GLY A 77 -13.46 -12.40 15.82
CA GLY A 77 -13.17 -12.74 14.41
C GLY A 77 -14.10 -12.09 13.38
N HIS A 78 -15.06 -11.26 13.81
CA HIS A 78 -15.94 -10.51 12.92
C HIS A 78 -15.47 -9.07 12.71
N TRP A 79 -15.64 -8.56 11.49
CA TRP A 79 -15.12 -7.25 11.08
C TRP A 79 -16.23 -6.24 10.82
N TYR A 80 -16.09 -5.04 11.42
CA TYR A 80 -17.03 -3.94 11.23
C TYR A 80 -16.31 -2.61 10.99
N CYS A 81 -16.92 -1.71 10.22
CA CYS A 81 -16.35 -0.39 9.94
C CYS A 81 -16.37 0.56 11.16
N GLY A 82 -17.00 0.17 12.27
CA GLY A 82 -17.05 0.95 13.51
C GLY A 82 -18.05 0.39 14.52
N ALA A 83 -18.11 1.04 15.69
CA ALA A 83 -18.93 0.60 16.82
C ALA A 83 -20.43 0.54 16.49
N HIS A 84 -20.94 1.44 15.64
CA HIS A 84 -22.34 1.44 15.22
C HIS A 84 -22.73 0.14 14.52
N CYS A 85 -21.97 -0.26 13.50
CA CYS A 85 -22.22 -1.50 12.75
C CYS A 85 -22.07 -2.74 13.63
N ALA A 86 -21.06 -2.78 14.50
CA ALA A 86 -20.88 -3.91 15.40
C ALA A 86 -22.04 -4.08 16.39
N ARG A 87 -22.57 -2.98 16.94
CA ARG A 87 -23.74 -3.02 17.83
C ARG A 87 -25.02 -3.41 17.09
N ALA A 88 -25.16 -3.03 15.83
CA ALA A 88 -26.29 -3.45 14.99
C ALA A 88 -26.33 -4.99 14.83
N GLU A 89 -25.17 -5.65 14.85
CA GLU A 89 -25.04 -7.11 14.89
C GLU A 89 -24.96 -7.68 16.32
N GLY A 90 -25.42 -6.93 17.33
CA GLY A 90 -25.54 -7.39 18.71
C GLY A 90 -24.24 -7.43 19.51
N ARG A 91 -23.13 -6.88 19.00
CA ARG A 91 -21.86 -6.85 19.73
C ARG A 91 -21.85 -5.72 20.77
N VAL A 92 -21.53 -6.05 22.02
CA VAL A 92 -21.59 -5.12 23.17
C VAL A 92 -20.20 -4.64 23.60
N GLY A 93 -20.14 -3.50 24.31
CA GLY A 93 -18.91 -3.00 24.92
C GLY A 93 -17.92 -2.31 23.97
N ILE A 94 -18.26 -2.16 22.69
CA ILE A 94 -17.39 -1.51 21.70
C ILE A 94 -17.63 -0.01 21.74
N VAL A 95 -16.57 0.77 21.89
CA VAL A 95 -16.62 2.25 21.90
C VAL A 95 -15.71 2.74 20.79
N ASP A 96 -16.25 3.62 19.95
CA ASP A 96 -15.47 4.31 18.94
C ASP A 96 -14.56 5.34 19.61
N ARG A 97 -13.27 5.38 19.25
CA ARG A 97 -12.31 6.35 19.76
C ARG A 97 -11.80 7.12 18.55
N VAL A 98 -12.39 8.31 18.34
CA VAL A 98 -11.95 9.31 17.37
C VAL A 98 -10.94 10.23 18.04
#